data_AF-A0AAV9A232-F1
#
_entry.id   AF-A0AAV9A232-F1
#
_cell.length_a   1.000
_cell.length_b   1.000
_cell.length_c   1.000
_cell.angle_alpha   90.00
_cell.angle_beta   90.00
_cell.angle_gamma   90.00
#
_symmetry.space_group_name_H-M   'P 1'
#
loop_
_entity.id
_entity.type
_entity.pdbx_description
1 polymer ?
#
loop_
_entity_poly.entity_id
_entity_poly.type
_entity_poly.pdbx_seq_one_letter_code
_entity_poly.pdbx_strand_id
1 'polypeptide(L)'
;MMKIHGISDRAYWMVTYTYFLAISSLYMVWFTAIGSTIGLDIFLLNSYGIQFVFYLLLYLNLQISLAFLAATGFSEVKIASVVAYIYVFGCGLLGVYLIQYYIEDTTLPRWQLLTMDLMPGFSLYKGLYEFSQCALAGHNTESYGMTWKDLNNTNNGMKDILLIMALECPILICISYDMDKIFHLSNKVFKQWKCFWKKRTQPFTMSNRIQSSAVFFDSENSEVYNERWRVEQLIQDIKKDHPFVCNNLGKRYMGKDGRLKKQALQSLYLAIQSGECFGMLGPSGSGKSTFINMVSVNIFYLFQTFHGTTFSLMLILTLRASMNNALSNELSTYQMKT
;
A
#
# COMPACT_ATOMS: atom_id res chain seq x y z
N MET A 1 -7.64 -9.52 2.34
CA MET A 1 -7.54 -10.50 3.44
C MET A 1 -7.12 -9.84 4.75
N MET A 2 -6.03 -9.06 4.82
CA MET A 2 -5.57 -8.42 6.07
C MET A 2 -6.51 -7.33 6.62
N LYS A 3 -7.24 -6.59 5.77
CA LYS A 3 -8.30 -5.65 6.19
C LYS A 3 -9.40 -6.29 7.05
N ILE A 4 -9.63 -7.61 6.90
CA ILE A 4 -10.65 -8.35 7.66
C ILE A 4 -10.18 -8.64 9.09
N HIS A 5 -8.86 -8.71 9.31
CA HIS A 5 -8.23 -8.86 10.62
C HIS A 5 -8.00 -7.52 11.31
N GLY A 6 -8.26 -6.41 10.62
CA GLY A 6 -8.33 -5.11 11.24
C GLY A 6 -7.12 -4.21 11.23
N ILE A 7 -6.11 -4.63 10.50
CA ILE A 7 -4.88 -3.86 10.36
C ILE A 7 -5.19 -2.59 9.57
N SER A 8 -4.77 -1.45 10.10
CA SER A 8 -4.89 -0.17 9.40
C SER A 8 -4.02 -0.15 8.14
N ASP A 9 -4.48 0.50 7.07
CA ASP A 9 -3.77 0.54 5.79
C ASP A 9 -2.37 1.15 5.92
N ARG A 10 -2.20 2.14 6.80
CA ARG A 10 -0.89 2.73 7.10
C ARG A 10 0.06 1.75 7.80
N ALA A 11 -0.45 0.98 8.76
CA ALA A 11 0.37 -0.02 9.46
C ALA A 11 0.80 -1.13 8.49
N TYR A 12 -0.08 -1.55 7.59
CA TYR A 12 0.26 -2.51 6.54
C TYR A 12 1.39 -2.00 5.65
N TRP A 13 1.29 -0.76 5.16
CA TRP A 13 2.32 -0.13 4.35
C TRP A 13 3.67 -0.03 5.08
N MET A 14 3.67 0.44 6.33
CA MET A 14 4.89 0.54 7.15
C MET A 14 5.55 -0.81 7.35
N VAL A 15 4.80 -1.83 7.76
CA VAL A 15 5.35 -3.17 8.00
C VAL A 15 5.91 -3.78 6.72
N THR A 16 5.17 -3.65 5.60
CA THR A 16 5.60 -4.20 4.31
C THR A 16 6.85 -3.49 3.80
N TYR A 17 6.90 -2.16 3.92
CA TYR A 17 8.07 -1.36 3.52
C TYR A 17 9.30 -1.71 4.37
N THR A 18 9.16 -1.74 5.69
CA THR A 18 10.25 -2.11 6.61
C THR A 18 10.75 -3.53 6.34
N TYR A 19 9.85 -4.47 6.04
CA TYR A 19 10.23 -5.84 5.68
C TYR A 19 11.09 -5.90 4.42
N PHE A 20 10.67 -5.24 3.33
CA PHE A 20 11.45 -5.19 2.10
C PHE A 20 12.77 -4.44 2.27
N LEU A 21 12.78 -3.37 3.07
CA LEU A 21 13.99 -2.63 3.41
C LEU A 21 14.99 -3.50 4.18
N ALA A 22 14.53 -4.28 5.16
CA ALA A 22 15.37 -5.15 5.98
C ALA A 22 16.01 -6.28 5.16
N ILE A 23 15.25 -6.93 4.28
CA ILE A 23 15.78 -7.99 3.42
C ILE A 23 16.77 -7.43 2.40
N SER A 24 16.42 -6.30 1.78
CA SER A 24 17.27 -5.70 0.75
C SER A 24 18.55 -5.11 1.34
N SER A 25 18.50 -4.56 2.57
CA SER A 25 19.71 -4.08 3.26
C SER A 25 20.64 -5.23 3.61
N LEU A 26 20.10 -6.35 4.10
CA LEU A 26 20.89 -7.56 4.35
C LEU A 26 21.55 -8.07 3.07
N TYR A 27 20.81 -8.13 1.96
CA TYR A 27 21.36 -8.49 0.66
C TYR A 27 22.50 -7.56 0.22
N MET A 28 22.33 -6.24 0.33
CA MET A 28 23.36 -5.30 -0.10
C MET A 28 24.62 -5.34 0.76
N VAL A 29 24.48 -5.52 2.08
CA VAL A 29 25.65 -5.71 2.96
C VAL A 29 26.42 -6.96 2.56
N TRP A 30 25.73 -8.07 2.32
CA TRP A 30 26.36 -9.30 1.84
C TRP A 30 27.03 -9.13 0.47
N PHE A 31 26.38 -8.45 -0.46
CA PHE A 31 26.92 -8.16 -1.80
C PHE A 31 28.22 -7.34 -1.72
N THR A 32 28.23 -6.25 -0.94
CA THR A 32 29.43 -5.42 -0.76
C THR A 32 30.53 -6.16 0.00
N ALA A 33 30.20 -6.97 1.01
CA ALA A 33 31.17 -7.78 1.73
C ALA A 33 31.87 -8.77 0.78
N ILE A 34 31.10 -9.51 -0.03
CA ILE A 34 31.65 -10.45 -1.01
C ILE A 34 32.52 -9.71 -2.03
N GLY A 35 32.03 -8.59 -2.59
CA GLY A 35 32.79 -7.77 -3.53
C GLY A 35 34.12 -7.26 -2.97
N SER A 36 34.15 -6.88 -1.69
CA SER A 36 35.37 -6.49 -0.99
C SER A 36 36.30 -7.67 -0.71
N THR A 37 35.78 -8.87 -0.40
CA THR A 37 36.61 -10.07 -0.16
C THR A 37 37.26 -10.63 -1.42
N ILE A 38 36.60 -10.49 -2.58
CA ILE A 38 37.16 -10.86 -3.89
C ILE A 38 38.30 -9.90 -4.29
N GLY A 39 38.31 -8.70 -3.73
CA GLY A 39 39.31 -7.68 -3.99
C GLY A 39 39.00 -6.84 -5.24
N LEU A 40 37.73 -6.57 -5.51
CA LEU A 40 37.34 -5.69 -6.61
C LEU A 40 37.68 -4.22 -6.27
N ASP A 41 38.41 -3.54 -7.15
CA ASP A 41 38.86 -2.16 -6.95
C ASP A 41 37.73 -1.18 -6.67
N ILE A 42 36.57 -1.38 -7.29
CA ILE A 42 35.36 -0.57 -7.07
C ILE A 42 34.96 -0.56 -5.59
N PHE A 43 35.13 -1.70 -4.89
CA PHE A 43 34.77 -1.83 -3.47
C PHE A 43 35.91 -1.47 -2.53
N LEU A 44 37.17 -1.74 -2.91
CA LEU A 44 38.34 -1.53 -2.05
C LEU A 44 38.84 -0.08 -2.03
N LEU A 45 38.94 0.57 -3.19
CA LEU A 45 39.59 1.88 -3.31
C LEU A 45 38.66 3.02 -2.96
N ASN A 46 37.36 2.85 -3.19
CA ASN A 46 36.35 3.85 -2.87
C ASN A 46 35.98 3.78 -1.39
N SER A 47 35.69 4.94 -0.79
CA SER A 47 35.33 4.99 0.62
C SER A 47 34.01 4.25 0.93
N TYR A 48 34.07 3.32 1.89
CA TYR A 48 32.90 2.55 2.34
C TYR A 48 31.73 3.43 2.79
N GLY A 49 32.01 4.62 3.33
CA GLY A 49 30.97 5.57 3.74
C GLY A 49 30.10 6.06 2.57
N ILE A 50 30.71 6.40 1.43
CA ILE A 50 29.96 6.86 0.25
C ILE A 50 29.18 5.69 -0.35
N GLN A 51 29.80 4.51 -0.44
CA GLN A 51 29.13 3.29 -0.91
C GLN A 51 27.92 2.96 -0.03
N PHE A 52 28.04 3.06 1.29
CA PHE A 52 26.95 2.82 2.23
C PHE A 52 25.79 3.80 1.99
N VAL A 53 26.06 5.10 1.85
CA VAL A 53 25.01 6.09 1.57
C VAL A 53 24.37 5.86 0.20
N PHE A 54 25.17 5.61 -0.83
CA PHE A 54 24.68 5.40 -2.19
C PHE A 54 23.80 4.14 -2.29
N TYR A 55 24.33 2.97 -1.90
CA TYR A 55 23.62 1.70 -2.04
C TYR A 55 22.51 1.54 -0.99
N LEU A 56 22.84 1.67 0.29
CA LEU A 56 21.94 1.26 1.37
C LEU A 56 20.92 2.35 1.71
N LEU A 57 21.34 3.61 1.73
CA LEU A 57 20.46 4.72 2.14
C LEU A 57 19.64 5.28 0.97
N LEU A 58 20.20 5.41 -0.23
CA LEU A 58 19.48 6.05 -1.34
C LEU A 58 18.92 5.04 -2.33
N TYR A 59 19.75 4.18 -2.93
CA TYR A 59 19.33 3.29 -4.00
C TYR A 59 18.25 2.29 -3.56
N LEU A 60 18.44 1.63 -2.40
CA LEU A 60 17.44 0.68 -1.88
C LEU A 60 16.08 1.34 -1.63
N ASN A 61 16.06 2.50 -0.97
CA ASN A 61 14.81 3.19 -0.69
C ASN A 61 14.12 3.65 -1.97
N LEU A 62 14.89 4.08 -2.98
CA LEU A 62 14.37 4.45 -4.30
C LEU A 62 13.76 3.26 -5.04
N GLN A 63 14.46 2.13 -5.09
CA GLN A 63 14.01 0.90 -5.75
C GLN A 63 12.73 0.34 -5.11
N ILE A 64 12.65 0.33 -3.78
CA ILE A 64 11.46 -0.11 -3.05
C ILE A 64 10.29 0.83 -3.38
N SER A 65 10.50 2.14 -3.38
CA SER A 65 9.45 3.13 -3.68
C SER A 65 8.89 2.95 -5.10
N LEU A 66 9.76 2.72 -6.09
CA LEU A 66 9.36 2.40 -7.45
C LEU A 66 8.56 1.08 -7.52
N ALA A 67 8.99 0.04 -6.78
CA ALA A 67 8.30 -1.24 -6.74
C ALA A 67 6.88 -1.12 -6.17
N PHE A 68 6.70 -0.33 -5.09
CA PHE A 68 5.39 -0.04 -4.51
C PHE A 68 4.49 0.73 -5.49
N LEU A 69 5.04 1.72 -6.21
CA LEU A 69 4.31 2.42 -7.25
C LEU A 69 3.88 1.48 -8.38
N ALA A 70 4.82 0.69 -8.92
CA ALA A 70 4.57 -0.26 -10.00
C ALA A 70 3.53 -1.32 -9.60
N ALA A 71 3.54 -1.79 -8.35
CA ALA A 71 2.59 -2.78 -7.85
C ALA A 71 1.12 -2.34 -7.98
N THR A 72 0.84 -1.03 -7.92
CA THR A 72 -0.52 -0.50 -8.11
C THR A 72 -1.05 -0.65 -9.55
N GLY A 73 -0.14 -0.76 -10.53
CA GLY A 73 -0.49 -0.85 -11.95
C GLY A 73 -0.86 -2.25 -12.43
N PHE A 74 -0.50 -3.30 -11.69
CA PHE A 74 -0.66 -4.69 -12.14
C PHE A 74 -1.73 -5.44 -11.36
N SER A 75 -2.66 -6.07 -12.08
CA SER A 75 -3.69 -6.94 -11.50
C SER A 75 -3.26 -8.40 -11.35
N GLU A 76 -2.22 -8.81 -12.09
CA GLU A 76 -1.74 -10.19 -12.11
C GLU A 76 -0.24 -10.25 -11.83
N VAL A 77 0.15 -11.16 -10.92
CA VAL A 77 1.54 -11.33 -10.48
C VAL A 77 2.46 -11.77 -11.62
N LYS A 78 1.98 -12.64 -12.53
CA LYS A 78 2.77 -13.16 -13.65
C LYS A 78 3.17 -12.05 -14.63
N ILE A 79 2.23 -11.17 -14.98
CA ILE A 79 2.48 -10.03 -15.87
C ILE A 79 3.45 -9.07 -15.19
N ALA A 80 3.22 -8.75 -13.91
CA ALA A 80 4.10 -7.88 -13.15
C ALA A 80 5.55 -8.39 -13.12
N SER A 81 5.75 -9.70 -12.90
CA SER A 81 7.09 -10.29 -12.89
C SER A 81 7.80 -10.20 -14.24
N VAL A 82 7.09 -10.49 -15.34
CA VAL A 82 7.69 -10.42 -16.69
C VAL A 82 8.08 -8.98 -17.03
N VAL A 83 7.21 -8.01 -16.73
CA VAL A 83 7.50 -6.60 -16.98
C VAL A 83 8.67 -6.12 -16.12
N ALA A 84 8.74 -6.54 -14.85
CA ALA A 84 9.86 -6.21 -13.97
C ALA A 84 11.20 -6.75 -14.52
N TYR A 85 11.24 -7.99 -15.01
CA TYR A 85 12.45 -8.55 -15.61
C TYR A 85 12.87 -7.80 -16.88
N ILE A 86 11.91 -7.49 -17.76
CA ILE A 86 12.18 -6.70 -18.98
C ILE A 86 12.69 -5.31 -18.61
N TYR A 87 12.12 -4.68 -17.57
CA TYR A 87 12.57 -3.38 -17.08
C TYR A 87 14.01 -3.43 -16.57
N VAL A 88 14.33 -4.37 -15.67
CA VAL A 88 15.69 -4.50 -15.09
C VAL A 88 16.71 -4.77 -16.19
N PHE A 89 16.42 -5.72 -17.08
CA PHE A 89 17.30 -6.07 -18.18
C PHE A 89 17.46 -4.92 -19.18
N GLY A 90 16.36 -4.27 -19.55
CA GLY A 90 16.33 -3.13 -20.48
C GLY A 90 17.11 -1.94 -19.93
N CYS A 91 16.91 -1.58 -18.65
CA CYS A 91 17.67 -0.51 -18.01
C CYS A 91 19.17 -0.81 -17.92
N GLY A 92 19.55 -2.07 -17.67
CA GLY A 92 20.96 -2.47 -17.65
C GLY A 92 21.64 -2.32 -19.01
N LEU A 93 21.01 -2.81 -20.08
CA LEU A 93 21.55 -2.67 -21.44
C LEU A 93 21.57 -1.22 -21.92
N LEU A 94 20.47 -0.49 -21.71
CA LEU A 94 20.39 0.92 -22.08
C LEU A 94 21.37 1.78 -21.29
N GLY A 95 21.68 1.43 -20.04
CA GLY A 95 22.73 2.09 -19.27
C GLY A 95 24.07 2.07 -20.00
N VAL A 96 24.53 0.87 -20.39
CA VAL A 96 25.83 0.71 -21.05
C VAL A 96 25.89 1.40 -22.41
N TYR A 97 24.90 1.21 -23.27
CA TYR A 97 25.00 1.70 -24.65
C TYR A 97 24.50 3.13 -24.84
N LEU A 98 23.43 3.49 -24.13
CA LEU A 98 22.82 4.81 -24.27
C LEU A 98 23.48 5.74 -23.26
N ILE A 99 23.37 5.46 -21.96
CA ILE A 99 23.74 6.47 -20.94
C ILE A 99 25.24 6.76 -20.93
N GLN A 100 26.10 5.76 -21.11
CA GLN A 100 27.54 6.00 -21.20
C GLN A 100 27.89 7.03 -22.27
N TYR A 101 27.29 6.92 -23.46
CA TYR A 101 27.50 7.87 -24.55
C TYR A 101 27.11 9.31 -24.14
N TYR A 102 26.00 9.47 -23.41
CA TYR A 102 25.55 10.78 -22.93
C TYR A 102 26.37 11.33 -21.76
N ILE A 103 26.98 10.47 -20.93
CA ILE A 103 27.88 10.90 -19.85
C ILE A 103 29.19 11.43 -20.42
N GLU A 104 29.73 10.78 -21.45
CA GLU A 104 31.01 11.14 -22.07
C GLU A 104 30.91 12.40 -22.95
N ASP A 105 29.74 12.67 -23.54
CA ASP A 105 29.48 13.86 -24.35
C ASP A 105 29.23 15.13 -23.49
N THR A 106 30.29 15.94 -23.31
CA THR A 106 30.25 17.21 -22.55
C THR A 106 29.49 18.37 -23.20
N THR A 107 29.00 18.19 -24.43
CA THR A 107 28.32 19.24 -25.22
C THR A 107 26.82 19.33 -24.96
N LEU A 108 26.25 18.34 -24.25
CA LEU A 108 24.81 18.20 -24.08
C LEU A 108 24.25 19.05 -22.92
N PRO A 109 23.01 19.56 -23.05
CA PRO A 109 22.36 20.32 -22.00
C PRO A 109 22.07 19.44 -20.78
N ARG A 110 22.49 19.91 -19.59
CA ARG A 110 22.38 19.18 -18.30
C ARG A 110 20.97 18.67 -17.97
N TRP A 111 19.93 19.33 -18.46
CA TRP A 111 18.53 18.92 -18.25
C TRP A 111 18.20 17.56 -18.88
N GLN A 112 18.84 17.19 -20.00
CA GLN A 112 18.61 15.89 -20.63
C GLN A 112 19.16 14.74 -19.76
N LEU A 113 20.37 14.93 -19.21
CA LEU A 113 20.92 13.98 -18.22
C LEU A 113 20.03 13.88 -16.98
N LEU A 114 19.53 15.02 -16.48
CA LEU A 114 18.62 15.04 -15.32
C LEU A 114 17.34 14.23 -15.57
N THR A 115 16.77 14.29 -16.77
CA THR A 115 15.56 13.51 -17.10
C THR A 115 15.81 12.01 -17.18
N MET A 116 17.00 11.60 -17.59
CA MET A 116 17.39 10.18 -17.62
C MET A 116 17.65 9.66 -16.21
N ASP A 117 18.24 10.49 -15.34
CA ASP A 117 18.54 10.13 -13.95
C ASP A 117 17.28 9.90 -13.09
N LEU A 118 16.09 10.35 -13.54
CA LEU A 118 14.80 10.09 -12.89
C LEU A 118 14.34 8.62 -13.00
N MET A 119 15.02 7.79 -13.78
CA MET A 119 14.79 6.34 -13.76
C MET A 119 15.78 5.71 -12.79
N PRO A 120 15.33 5.00 -11.73
CA PRO A 120 16.24 4.43 -10.73
C PRO A 120 17.31 3.50 -11.30
N GLY A 121 17.01 2.76 -12.38
CA GLY A 121 17.99 1.92 -13.07
C GLY A 121 19.12 2.70 -13.74
N PHE A 122 18.83 3.91 -14.22
CA PHE A 122 19.78 4.79 -14.90
C PHE A 122 20.66 5.56 -13.89
N SER A 123 20.04 6.01 -12.80
CA SER A 123 20.77 6.58 -11.66
C SER A 123 21.79 5.59 -11.07
N LEU A 124 21.42 4.31 -10.94
CA LEU A 124 22.34 3.25 -10.53
C LEU A 124 23.52 3.13 -11.48
N TYR A 125 23.25 3.04 -12.78
CA TYR A 125 24.29 2.88 -13.81
C TYR A 125 25.30 4.01 -13.74
N LYS A 126 24.83 5.26 -13.68
CA LYS A 126 25.68 6.44 -13.61
C LYS A 126 26.53 6.46 -12.34
N GLY A 127 25.96 6.10 -11.19
CA GLY A 127 26.73 6.00 -9.94
C GLY A 127 27.80 4.89 -9.98
N LEU A 128 27.49 3.73 -10.57
CA LEU A 128 28.47 2.66 -10.79
C LEU A 128 29.58 3.10 -11.74
N TYR A 129 29.23 3.81 -12.82
CA TYR A 129 30.18 4.36 -13.77
C TYR A 129 31.17 5.30 -13.08
N GLU A 130 30.70 6.27 -12.31
CA GLU A 130 31.56 7.21 -11.57
C GLU A 130 32.46 6.50 -10.54
N PHE A 131 31.93 5.53 -9.79
CA PHE A 131 32.75 4.71 -8.90
C PHE A 131 33.82 3.92 -9.64
N SER A 132 33.51 3.42 -10.84
CA SER A 132 34.46 2.67 -11.67
C SER A 132 35.58 3.57 -12.19
N GLN A 133 35.25 4.78 -12.67
CA GLN A 133 36.24 5.73 -13.18
C GLN A 133 37.16 6.23 -12.06
N CYS A 134 36.61 6.53 -10.88
CA CYS A 134 37.41 6.90 -9.71
C CYS A 134 38.33 5.76 -9.25
N ALA A 135 37.84 4.51 -9.26
CA ALA A 135 38.65 3.35 -8.88
C ALA A 135 39.78 3.09 -9.90
N LEU A 136 39.49 3.16 -11.20
CA LEU A 136 40.49 3.00 -12.26
C LEU A 136 41.56 4.11 -12.20
N ALA A 137 41.15 5.36 -11.96
CA ALA A 137 42.08 6.47 -11.79
C ALA A 137 42.98 6.27 -10.55
N GLY A 138 42.41 5.81 -9.43
CA GLY A 138 43.15 5.49 -8.21
C GLY A 138 44.15 4.35 -8.39
N HIS A 139 43.74 3.25 -9.04
CA HIS A 139 44.61 2.12 -9.34
C HIS A 139 45.80 2.53 -10.23
N ASN A 140 45.56 3.34 -11.25
CA ASN A 140 46.62 3.80 -12.16
C ASN A 140 47.60 4.81 -11.52
N THR A 141 47.20 5.47 -10.43
CA THR A 141 48.01 6.49 -9.73
C THR A 141 48.52 6.01 -8.37
N GLU A 142 48.33 4.74 -8.02
CA GLU A 142 48.60 4.15 -6.69
C GLU A 142 48.00 4.98 -5.54
N SER A 143 46.89 5.67 -5.81
CA SER A 143 46.22 6.58 -4.88
C SER A 143 44.89 6.01 -4.39
N TYR A 144 44.25 6.73 -3.48
CA TYR A 144 42.92 6.41 -2.99
C TYR A 144 41.86 6.65 -4.09
N GLY A 145 40.78 5.87 -4.06
CA GLY A 145 39.60 6.09 -4.90
C GLY A 145 38.74 7.23 -4.37
N MET A 146 37.44 7.21 -4.65
CA MET A 146 36.55 8.32 -4.32
C MET A 146 36.42 8.57 -2.81
N THR A 147 36.79 9.78 -2.36
CA THR A 147 36.63 10.23 -0.97
C THR A 147 35.54 11.30 -0.81
N TRP A 148 35.15 11.56 0.44
CA TRP A 148 34.12 12.57 0.75
C TRP A 148 34.49 13.98 0.32
N LYS A 149 35.79 14.28 0.21
CA LYS A 149 36.28 15.58 -0.24
C LYS A 149 36.07 15.75 -1.75
N ASP A 150 36.21 14.66 -2.50
CA ASP A 150 36.11 14.64 -3.96
C ASP A 150 34.66 14.77 -4.46
N LEU A 151 33.67 14.55 -3.58
CA LEU A 151 32.25 14.78 -3.88
C LEU A 151 31.94 16.25 -4.20
N ASN A 152 32.72 17.20 -3.65
CA ASN A 152 32.44 18.62 -3.86
C ASN A 152 33.14 19.18 -5.11
N ASN A 153 33.95 18.35 -5.80
CA ASN A 153 34.60 18.74 -7.04
C ASN A 153 33.56 18.79 -8.17
N THR A 154 33.57 19.87 -8.95
CA THR A 154 32.62 20.09 -10.06
C THR A 154 32.75 19.08 -11.20
N ASN A 155 33.84 18.33 -11.25
CA ASN A 155 34.09 17.30 -12.26
C ASN A 155 33.52 15.94 -11.86
N ASN A 156 33.01 15.80 -10.63
CA ASN A 156 32.49 14.55 -10.11
C ASN A 156 30.96 14.58 -10.13
N GLY A 157 30.33 13.76 -10.98
CA GLY A 157 28.88 13.70 -11.13
C GLY A 157 28.14 13.10 -9.93
N MET A 158 28.85 12.49 -8.98
CA MET A 158 28.25 11.74 -7.87
C MET A 158 27.39 12.59 -6.93
N LYS A 159 27.76 13.85 -6.68
CA LYS A 159 26.96 14.74 -5.82
C LYS A 159 25.59 15.01 -6.43
N ASP A 160 25.54 15.23 -7.74
CA ASP A 160 24.29 15.48 -8.45
C ASP A 160 23.39 14.24 -8.41
N ILE A 161 23.96 13.05 -8.61
CA ILE A 161 23.24 11.77 -8.53
C ILE A 161 22.67 11.56 -7.13
N LEU A 162 23.48 11.72 -6.08
CA LEU A 162 23.04 11.55 -4.70
C LEU A 162 21.91 12.52 -4.34
N LEU A 163 21.99 13.77 -4.81
CA LEU A 163 20.96 14.79 -4.57
C LEU A 163 19.66 14.43 -5.29
N ILE A 164 19.73 14.02 -6.56
CA ILE A 164 18.56 13.61 -7.34
C ILE A 164 17.87 12.41 -6.67
N MET A 165 18.62 11.38 -6.30
CA MET A 165 18.06 10.19 -5.62
C MET A 165 17.41 10.55 -4.27
N ALA A 166 18.04 11.45 -3.51
CA ALA A 166 17.52 11.89 -2.22
C ALA A 166 16.20 12.68 -2.35
N LEU A 167 16.03 13.44 -3.44
CA LEU A 167 14.78 14.15 -3.73
C LEU A 167 13.72 13.23 -4.32
N GLU A 168 14.10 12.30 -5.20
CA GLU A 168 13.17 11.42 -5.89
C GLU A 168 12.50 10.41 -4.96
N CYS A 169 13.25 9.89 -3.99
CA CYS A 169 12.74 8.88 -3.04
C CYS A 169 11.46 9.32 -2.29
N PRO A 170 11.42 10.45 -1.56
CA PRO A 170 10.20 10.88 -0.86
C PRO A 170 9.05 11.20 -1.83
N ILE A 171 9.36 11.71 -3.03
CA ILE A 171 8.35 12.01 -4.06
C ILE A 171 7.67 10.71 -4.51
N LEU A 172 8.44 9.66 -4.83
CA LEU A 172 7.88 8.37 -5.24
C LEU A 172 7.06 7.70 -4.13
N ILE A 173 7.50 7.78 -2.88
CA ILE A 173 6.73 7.26 -1.73
C ILE A 173 5.38 7.96 -1.64
N CYS A 174 5.35 9.29 -1.68
CA CYS A 174 4.12 10.07 -1.64
C CYS A 174 3.18 9.69 -2.79
N ILE A 175 3.69 9.65 -4.03
CA ILE A 175 2.91 9.28 -5.21
C ILE A 175 2.37 7.85 -5.07
N SER A 176 3.18 6.90 -4.60
CA SER A 176 2.77 5.50 -4.44
C SER A 176 1.61 5.35 -3.45
N TYR A 177 1.67 6.07 -2.33
CA TYR A 177 0.63 6.06 -1.31
C TYR A 177 -0.68 6.70 -1.78
N ASP A 178 -0.58 7.81 -2.54
CA ASP A 178 -1.76 8.45 -3.12
C ASP A 178 -2.38 7.60 -4.23
N MET A 179 -1.58 6.96 -5.06
CA MET A 179 -2.06 6.07 -6.12
C MET A 179 -2.75 4.83 -5.58
N ASP A 180 -2.29 4.23 -4.48
CA ASP A 180 -2.96 3.08 -3.86
C ASP A 180 -4.35 3.45 -3.32
N LYS A 181 -4.50 4.64 -2.72
CA LYS A 181 -5.82 5.18 -2.33
C LYS A 181 -6.71 5.44 -3.54
N ILE A 182 -6.15 6.07 -4.58
CA ILE A 182 -6.89 6.39 -5.81
C ILE A 182 -7.31 5.11 -6.51
N PHE A 183 -6.48 4.06 -6.56
CA PHE A 183 -6.83 2.79 -7.20
C PHE A 183 -7.94 2.05 -6.44
N HIS A 184 -7.94 2.11 -5.10
CA HIS A 184 -9.06 1.62 -4.31
C HIS A 184 -10.39 2.34 -4.63
N LEU A 185 -10.34 3.64 -4.95
CA LEU A 185 -11.49 4.43 -5.39
C LEU A 185 -11.82 4.19 -6.89
N SER A 186 -10.79 4.01 -7.71
CA SER A 186 -10.82 3.87 -9.16
C SER A 186 -11.14 2.44 -9.61
N ASN A 187 -11.11 1.44 -8.74
CA ASN A 187 -11.74 0.15 -9.06
C ASN A 187 -13.27 0.30 -9.34
N LYS A 188 -13.87 1.46 -9.01
CA LYS A 188 -15.14 1.94 -9.58
C LYS A 188 -14.99 2.65 -10.95
N VAL A 189 -14.00 3.53 -11.13
CA VAL A 189 -13.80 4.41 -12.30
C VAL A 189 -13.04 3.75 -13.47
N PHE A 190 -11.94 3.04 -13.23
CA PHE A 190 -11.18 2.26 -14.22
C PHE A 190 -12.02 1.11 -14.81
N LYS A 191 -12.99 0.59 -14.04
CA LYS A 191 -13.99 -0.35 -14.56
C LYS A 191 -14.93 0.32 -15.57
N GLN A 192 -15.21 1.61 -15.40
CA GLN A 192 -15.93 2.46 -16.35
C GLN A 192 -15.13 2.68 -17.65
N TRP A 193 -13.80 2.88 -17.54
CA TRP A 193 -12.92 3.09 -18.70
C TRP A 193 -12.66 1.82 -19.52
N LYS A 194 -12.54 0.65 -18.88
CA LYS A 194 -12.50 -0.66 -19.60
C LYS A 194 -13.78 -0.93 -20.41
N CYS A 195 -14.93 -0.41 -19.99
CA CYS A 195 -16.19 -0.52 -20.75
C CYS A 195 -16.27 0.47 -21.93
N PHE A 196 -15.51 1.56 -21.88
CA PHE A 196 -15.46 2.55 -22.96
C PHE A 196 -14.69 2.01 -24.18
N TRP A 197 -13.68 1.17 -23.97
CA TRP A 197 -12.86 0.55 -25.02
C TRP A 197 -13.40 -0.80 -25.52
N LYS A 198 -14.52 -1.28 -24.99
CA LYS A 198 -15.16 -2.55 -25.36
C LYS A 198 -16.48 -2.36 -26.12
N LYS A 199 -16.55 -1.36 -27.01
CA LYS A 199 -17.68 -1.15 -27.92
C LYS A 199 -17.31 -1.42 -29.38
N ARG A 200 -17.35 -2.70 -29.76
CA ARG A 200 -18.07 -3.15 -30.97
C ARG A 200 -18.03 -4.67 -31.02
N THR A 201 -19.18 -5.29 -30.78
CA THR A 201 -19.69 -6.52 -31.43
C THR A 201 -20.97 -6.90 -30.70
N GLN A 202 -22.11 -6.81 -31.38
CA GLN A 202 -23.31 -7.52 -30.94
C GLN A 202 -23.33 -8.87 -31.64
N PRO A 203 -23.39 -9.99 -30.91
CA PRO A 203 -24.04 -11.18 -31.39
C PRO A 203 -25.49 -11.15 -30.90
N PHE A 204 -26.40 -11.06 -31.87
CA PHE A 204 -27.80 -11.37 -31.69
C PHE A 204 -27.91 -12.79 -31.11
N THR A 205 -28.49 -12.93 -29.92
CA THR A 205 -28.82 -14.24 -29.33
C THR A 205 -30.33 -14.28 -29.11
N MET A 206 -30.96 -15.14 -29.91
CA MET A 206 -32.37 -15.49 -29.83
C MET A 206 -32.52 -16.73 -28.94
N SER A 207 -33.73 -16.90 -28.36
CA SER A 207 -34.22 -18.13 -27.71
C SER A 207 -33.66 -18.38 -26.29
N ASN A 208 -34.43 -18.69 -25.24
CA ASN A 208 -35.75 -19.31 -25.12
C ASN A 208 -36.49 -18.75 -23.88
N ARG A 209 -37.79 -18.48 -24.01
CA ARG A 209 -38.69 -18.29 -22.85
C ARG A 209 -38.84 -19.64 -22.17
N ILE A 210 -38.19 -19.83 -21.02
CA ILE A 210 -38.63 -20.83 -20.05
C ILE A 210 -39.63 -20.12 -19.14
N GLN A 211 -40.88 -20.53 -19.31
CA GLN A 211 -42.03 -20.16 -18.52
C GLN A 211 -41.90 -20.83 -17.16
N SER A 212 -41.21 -20.18 -16.20
CA SER A 212 -41.28 -20.59 -14.80
C SER A 212 -42.56 -20.00 -14.22
N SER A 213 -43.52 -20.91 -14.03
CA SER A 213 -44.77 -20.74 -13.30
C SER A 213 -44.65 -19.77 -12.13
N ALA A 214 -45.58 -18.83 -12.08
CA ALA A 214 -45.89 -18.04 -10.91
C ALA A 214 -46.29 -18.98 -9.77
N VAL A 215 -45.37 -19.22 -8.84
CA VAL A 215 -45.72 -19.70 -7.52
C VAL A 215 -45.94 -18.46 -6.67
N PHE A 216 -47.19 -18.01 -6.64
CA PHE A 216 -47.70 -17.18 -5.57
C PHE A 216 -47.55 -17.95 -4.26
N PHE A 217 -46.61 -17.54 -3.41
CA PHE A 217 -46.52 -17.96 -2.00
C PHE A 217 -46.79 -16.72 -1.13
N ASP A 218 -48.07 -16.41 -0.94
CA ASP A 218 -48.57 -15.33 -0.07
C ASP A 218 -48.68 -15.79 1.41
N SER A 219 -47.79 -16.66 1.88
CA SER A 219 -47.79 -17.15 3.27
C SER A 219 -46.47 -16.97 4.04
N GLU A 220 -45.46 -16.31 3.47
CA GLU A 220 -44.10 -16.18 4.06
C GLU A 220 -43.88 -14.97 4.98
N ASN A 221 -44.88 -14.11 5.21
CA ASN A 221 -44.67 -12.85 5.95
C ASN A 221 -44.74 -12.96 7.49
N SER A 222 -45.16 -14.09 8.06
CA SER A 222 -45.29 -14.22 9.53
C SER A 222 -43.94 -14.40 10.23
N GLU A 223 -43.05 -15.25 9.71
CA GLU A 223 -41.73 -15.49 10.31
C GLU A 223 -40.81 -14.27 10.20
N VAL A 224 -40.80 -13.61 9.05
CA VAL A 224 -40.03 -12.37 8.82
C VAL A 224 -40.54 -11.25 9.72
N TYR A 225 -41.85 -11.17 9.95
CA TYR A 225 -42.44 -10.19 10.87
C TYR A 225 -42.12 -10.52 12.34
N ASN A 226 -42.19 -11.79 12.73
CA ASN A 226 -41.86 -12.24 14.08
C ASN A 226 -40.39 -11.97 14.42
N GLU A 227 -39.47 -12.24 13.49
CA GLU A 227 -38.04 -11.95 13.68
C GLU A 227 -37.75 -10.44 13.72
N ARG A 228 -38.47 -9.64 12.92
CA ARG A 228 -38.41 -8.17 13.02
C ARG A 228 -38.82 -7.68 14.40
N TRP A 229 -39.94 -8.16 14.90
CA TRP A 229 -40.45 -7.82 16.22
C TRP A 229 -39.47 -8.25 17.33
N ARG A 230 -38.90 -9.46 17.21
CA ARG A 230 -37.85 -9.95 18.11
C ARG A 230 -36.62 -9.05 18.11
N VAL A 231 -36.10 -8.69 16.94
CA VAL A 231 -34.93 -7.78 16.81
C VAL A 231 -35.23 -6.40 17.41
N GLU A 232 -36.41 -5.82 17.15
CA GLU A 232 -36.78 -4.51 17.67
C GLU A 232 -36.92 -4.51 19.20
N GLN A 233 -37.49 -5.57 19.78
CA GLN A 233 -37.55 -5.75 21.24
C GLN A 233 -36.14 -5.89 21.85
N LEU A 234 -35.26 -6.68 21.22
CA LEU A 234 -33.88 -6.87 21.70
C LEU A 234 -33.01 -5.62 21.62
N ILE A 235 -33.35 -4.65 20.76
CA ILE A 235 -32.66 -3.36 20.71
C ILE A 235 -33.13 -2.44 21.85
N GLN A 236 -34.40 -2.56 22.24
CA GLN A 236 -34.98 -1.79 23.36
C GLN A 236 -34.52 -2.36 24.71
N ASP A 237 -34.42 -3.68 24.82
CA ASP A 237 -33.87 -4.40 25.96
C ASP A 237 -32.36 -4.58 25.81
N ILE A 238 -31.55 -3.56 26.14
CA ILE A 238 -30.08 -3.66 26.21
C ILE A 238 -29.69 -4.52 27.44
N LYS A 239 -30.09 -5.80 27.45
CA LYS A 239 -29.61 -6.84 28.35
C LYS A 239 -28.57 -7.68 27.61
N LYS A 240 -27.48 -7.98 28.33
CA LYS A 240 -26.14 -8.31 27.84
C LYS A 240 -25.96 -9.67 27.11
N ASP A 241 -27.02 -10.35 26.69
CA ASP A 241 -26.94 -11.77 26.30
C ASP A 241 -27.04 -12.06 24.79
N HIS A 242 -27.12 -11.03 23.95
CA HIS A 242 -27.14 -11.20 22.49
C HIS A 242 -25.84 -10.68 21.83
N PRO A 243 -24.91 -11.58 21.45
CA PRO A 243 -23.63 -11.18 20.86
C PRO A 243 -23.77 -10.62 19.43
N PHE A 244 -24.89 -10.85 18.75
CA PHE A 244 -25.08 -10.39 17.37
C PHE A 244 -26.53 -10.05 17.04
N VAL A 245 -26.78 -8.77 16.74
CA VAL A 245 -28.09 -8.25 16.32
C VAL A 245 -27.91 -7.41 15.05
N CYS A 246 -28.60 -7.77 13.98
CA CYS A 246 -28.69 -7.00 12.73
C CYS A 246 -30.07 -6.37 12.62
N ASN A 247 -30.11 -5.03 12.58
CA ASN A 247 -31.33 -4.27 12.32
C ASN A 247 -31.33 -3.70 10.90
N ASN A 248 -32.36 -4.03 10.12
CA ASN A 248 -32.67 -3.42 8.83
C ASN A 248 -31.45 -3.30 7.88
N LEU A 249 -30.65 -4.37 7.77
CA LEU A 249 -29.44 -4.33 6.96
C LEU A 249 -29.80 -4.41 5.47
N GLY A 250 -29.42 -3.38 4.71
CA GLY A 250 -29.71 -3.28 3.28
C GLY A 250 -28.48 -2.98 2.44
N LYS A 251 -28.33 -3.65 1.30
CA LYS A 251 -27.27 -3.32 0.31
C LYS A 251 -27.84 -3.23 -1.08
N ARG A 252 -27.62 -2.07 -1.70
CA ARG A 252 -27.88 -1.83 -3.11
C ARG A 252 -26.56 -1.67 -3.83
N TYR A 253 -26.27 -2.57 -4.78
CA TYR A 253 -25.14 -2.38 -5.68
C TYR A 253 -25.57 -1.48 -6.82
N MET A 254 -24.72 -0.49 -7.12
CA MET A 254 -24.88 0.29 -8.35
C MET A 254 -24.72 -0.66 -9.53
N GLY A 255 -25.64 -0.57 -10.49
CA GLY A 255 -25.56 -1.37 -11.71
C GLY A 255 -24.29 -1.00 -12.47
N LYS A 256 -23.58 -2.03 -12.97
CA LYS A 256 -22.50 -1.85 -13.94
C LYS A 256 -23.13 -1.80 -15.33
N ASP A 257 -22.57 -0.98 -16.22
CA ASP A 257 -22.92 -0.92 -17.64
C ASP A 257 -24.36 -0.46 -17.93
N GLY A 258 -24.81 0.62 -17.26
CA GLY A 258 -26.15 1.20 -17.50
C GLY A 258 -27.32 0.33 -17.03
N ARG A 259 -27.06 -0.81 -16.39
CA ARG A 259 -28.09 -1.68 -15.81
C ARG A 259 -28.70 -1.03 -14.56
N LEU A 260 -29.98 -1.32 -14.31
CA LEU A 260 -30.71 -0.86 -13.13
C LEU A 260 -30.00 -1.29 -11.85
N LYS A 261 -30.10 -0.45 -10.80
CA LYS A 261 -29.55 -0.72 -9.47
C LYS A 261 -30.05 -2.09 -8.99
N LYS A 262 -29.12 -3.01 -8.65
CA LYS A 262 -29.48 -4.34 -8.15
C LYS A 262 -29.51 -4.31 -6.62
N GLN A 263 -30.71 -4.47 -6.06
CA GLN A 263 -30.87 -4.67 -4.63
C GLN A 263 -30.41 -6.09 -4.29
N ALA A 264 -29.34 -6.19 -3.50
CA ALA A 264 -28.78 -7.48 -3.10
C ALA A 264 -29.33 -7.94 -1.75
N LEU A 265 -29.66 -7.00 -0.87
CA LEU A 265 -30.32 -7.25 0.42
C LEU A 265 -31.31 -6.12 0.70
N GLN A 266 -32.52 -6.50 1.09
CA GLN A 266 -33.60 -5.58 1.48
C GLN A 266 -33.98 -5.89 2.92
N SER A 267 -33.61 -4.99 3.83
CA SER A 267 -34.13 -4.94 5.20
C SER A 267 -34.07 -6.29 5.92
N LEU A 268 -32.85 -6.80 6.11
CA LEU A 268 -32.60 -8.04 6.85
C LEU A 268 -32.53 -7.77 8.35
N TYR A 269 -33.33 -8.51 9.10
CA TYR A 269 -33.38 -8.51 10.57
C TYR A 269 -32.96 -9.88 11.04
N LEU A 270 -31.98 -9.95 11.94
CA LEU A 270 -31.46 -11.21 12.45
C LEU A 270 -30.88 -11.02 13.85
N ALA A 271 -31.30 -11.83 14.82
CA ALA A 271 -30.70 -11.88 16.14
C ALA A 271 -30.17 -13.29 16.46
N ILE A 272 -28.87 -13.42 16.69
CA ILE A 272 -28.22 -14.70 17.05
C ILE A 272 -27.87 -14.66 18.55
N GLN A 273 -28.29 -15.68 19.30
CA GLN A 273 -27.97 -15.80 20.72
C GLN A 273 -26.58 -16.42 20.94
N SER A 274 -26.01 -16.21 22.12
CA SER A 274 -24.74 -16.85 22.49
C SER A 274 -24.88 -18.36 22.54
N GLY A 275 -24.03 -19.10 21.81
CA GLY A 275 -24.06 -20.56 21.75
C GLY A 275 -24.91 -21.17 20.63
N GLU A 276 -25.62 -20.36 19.84
CA GLU A 276 -26.36 -20.83 18.66
C GLU A 276 -25.45 -20.91 17.42
N CYS A 277 -25.57 -21.98 16.63
CA CYS A 277 -24.88 -22.12 15.35
C CYS A 277 -25.81 -21.68 14.21
N PHE A 278 -25.52 -20.52 13.61
CA PHE A 278 -26.31 -19.98 12.51
C PHE A 278 -25.73 -20.36 11.15
N GLY A 279 -26.50 -21.10 10.35
CA GLY A 279 -26.18 -21.45 8.97
C GLY A 279 -27.11 -20.78 7.97
N MET A 280 -26.56 -20.04 7.01
CA MET A 280 -27.36 -19.31 6.02
C MET A 280 -27.40 -20.05 4.67
N LEU A 281 -28.56 -20.62 4.34
CA LEU A 281 -28.78 -21.43 3.14
C LEU A 281 -29.65 -20.69 2.11
N GLY A 282 -29.52 -21.04 0.82
CA GLY A 282 -30.37 -20.49 -0.24
C GLY A 282 -29.77 -20.61 -1.63
N PRO A 283 -30.53 -20.29 -2.70
CA PRO A 283 -30.09 -20.41 -4.09
C PRO A 283 -28.94 -19.44 -4.46
N SER A 284 -28.18 -19.74 -5.50
CA SER A 284 -27.09 -18.86 -5.98
C SER A 284 -27.65 -17.47 -6.33
N GLY A 285 -27.01 -16.41 -5.83
CA GLY A 285 -27.48 -15.03 -6.04
C GLY A 285 -28.47 -14.46 -5.02
N SER A 286 -28.87 -15.21 -3.99
CA SER A 286 -29.79 -14.73 -2.92
C SER A 286 -29.20 -13.69 -1.95
N GLY A 287 -27.96 -13.23 -2.17
CA GLY A 287 -27.33 -12.22 -1.32
C GLY A 287 -26.49 -12.76 -0.16
N LYS A 288 -26.27 -14.09 -0.06
CA LYS A 288 -25.54 -14.69 1.07
C LYS A 288 -24.15 -14.14 1.32
N SER A 289 -23.29 -14.18 0.31
CA SER A 289 -21.94 -13.62 0.39
C SER A 289 -21.95 -12.10 0.60
N THR A 290 -23.05 -11.43 0.19
CA THR A 290 -23.21 -9.99 0.41
C THR A 290 -23.46 -9.66 1.88
N PHE A 291 -24.26 -10.48 2.57
CA PHE A 291 -24.53 -10.34 4.00
C PHE A 291 -23.26 -10.58 4.82
N ILE A 292 -22.59 -11.72 4.59
CA ILE A 292 -21.34 -12.08 5.27
C ILE A 292 -20.31 -10.96 5.12
N ASN A 293 -20.11 -10.45 3.90
CA ASN A 293 -19.15 -9.39 3.64
C ASN A 293 -19.53 -8.05 4.31
N MET A 294 -20.82 -7.75 4.52
CA MET A 294 -21.22 -6.56 5.26
C MET A 294 -21.01 -6.71 6.75
N VAL A 295 -21.37 -7.86 7.30
CA VAL A 295 -21.23 -8.15 8.73
C VAL A 295 -19.76 -8.19 9.14
N SER A 296 -18.91 -8.90 8.40
CA SER A 296 -17.48 -8.95 8.68
C SER A 296 -16.81 -7.58 8.61
N VAL A 297 -17.31 -6.68 7.75
CA VAL A 297 -16.78 -5.31 7.64
C VAL A 297 -17.31 -4.41 8.76
N ASN A 298 -18.60 -4.45 9.07
CA ASN A 298 -19.22 -3.57 10.08
C ASN A 298 -18.88 -3.95 11.54
N ILE A 299 -18.87 -5.25 11.88
CA ILE A 299 -18.43 -5.72 13.20
C ILE A 299 -17.00 -5.22 13.47
N PHE A 300 -16.17 -5.25 12.43
CA PHE A 300 -14.79 -4.83 12.55
C PHE A 300 -14.64 -3.31 12.72
N TYR A 301 -15.42 -2.47 12.01
CA TYR A 301 -15.42 -1.02 12.24
C TYR A 301 -15.80 -0.65 13.68
N LEU A 302 -16.76 -1.37 14.27
CA LEU A 302 -17.11 -1.24 15.69
C LEU A 302 -15.94 -1.63 16.59
N PHE A 303 -15.28 -2.77 16.33
CA PHE A 303 -14.11 -3.19 17.11
C PHE A 303 -12.93 -2.21 17.00
N GLN A 304 -12.70 -1.64 15.82
CA GLN A 304 -11.63 -0.66 15.57
C GLN A 304 -11.95 0.70 16.20
N THR A 305 -13.22 1.10 16.27
CA THR A 305 -13.63 2.29 17.04
C THR A 305 -13.48 2.03 18.54
N PHE A 306 -13.80 0.84 19.05
CA PHE A 306 -13.55 0.47 20.45
C PHE A 306 -12.04 0.42 20.79
N HIS A 307 -11.18 -0.09 19.90
CA HIS A 307 -9.73 -0.12 20.14
C HIS A 307 -9.03 1.24 19.89
N GLY A 308 -9.50 2.01 18.92
CA GLY A 308 -8.98 3.35 18.62
C GLY A 308 -9.40 4.40 19.66
N THR A 309 -10.60 4.26 20.24
CA THR A 309 -11.06 5.10 21.35
C THR A 309 -10.41 4.70 22.66
N THR A 310 -10.12 3.42 22.92
CA THR A 310 -9.38 3.04 24.13
C THR A 310 -7.96 3.62 24.16
N PHE A 311 -7.22 3.66 23.04
CA PHE A 311 -5.90 4.32 23.04
C PHE A 311 -5.97 5.85 23.13
N SER A 312 -6.98 6.49 22.53
CA SER A 312 -7.11 7.96 22.56
C SER A 312 -7.73 8.48 23.87
N LEU A 313 -8.77 7.82 24.40
CA LEU A 313 -9.36 8.15 25.70
C LEU A 313 -8.48 7.71 26.86
N MET A 314 -7.72 6.62 26.77
CA MET A 314 -6.79 6.25 27.83
C MET A 314 -5.68 7.29 27.95
N LEU A 315 -5.15 7.84 26.85
CA LEU A 315 -4.18 8.95 26.88
C LEU A 315 -4.79 10.26 27.40
N ILE A 316 -6.03 10.59 27.00
CA ILE A 316 -6.73 11.80 27.48
C ILE A 316 -7.16 11.68 28.96
N LEU A 317 -7.55 10.49 29.43
CA LEU A 317 -7.90 10.25 30.83
C LEU A 317 -6.68 10.12 31.74
N THR A 318 -5.57 9.53 31.25
CA THR A 318 -4.30 9.54 32.00
C THR A 318 -3.66 10.92 32.05
N LEU A 319 -3.75 11.73 30.98
CA LEU A 319 -3.32 13.12 31.02
C LEU A 319 -4.22 13.99 31.92
N ARG A 320 -5.54 13.77 31.93
CA ARG A 320 -6.46 14.51 32.80
C ARG A 320 -6.34 14.11 34.28
N ALA A 321 -6.06 12.84 34.58
CA ALA A 321 -5.76 12.38 35.94
C ALA A 321 -4.39 12.88 36.42
N SER A 322 -3.38 12.91 35.54
CA SER A 322 -2.05 13.45 35.85
C SER A 322 -2.08 14.97 36.04
N MET A 323 -2.87 15.72 35.27
CA MET A 323 -3.02 17.17 35.44
C MET A 323 -3.83 17.54 36.68
N ASN A 324 -4.88 16.78 37.03
CA ASN A 324 -5.64 17.03 38.25
C ASN A 324 -4.84 16.71 39.52
N ASN A 325 -3.94 15.72 39.50
CA ASN A 325 -3.04 15.43 40.62
C ASN A 325 -1.88 16.43 40.74
N ALA A 326 -1.44 17.05 39.63
CA ALA A 326 -0.47 18.14 39.68
C ALA A 326 -1.10 19.43 40.23
N LEU A 327 -2.33 19.76 39.82
CA LEU A 327 -3.07 20.92 40.31
C LEU A 327 -3.50 20.78 41.78
N SER A 328 -3.85 19.58 42.26
CA SER A 328 -4.18 19.36 43.69
C SER A 328 -2.95 19.42 44.60
N ASN A 329 -1.77 19.03 44.11
CA ASN A 329 -0.51 19.14 44.85
C ASN A 329 0.06 20.56 44.88
N GLU A 330 -0.17 21.38 43.85
CA GLU A 330 0.15 22.82 43.89
C GLU A 330 -0.82 23.63 44.76
N LEU A 331 -2.12 23.32 44.75
CA LEU A 331 -3.11 24.00 45.60
C LEU A 331 -2.95 23.68 47.10
N SER A 332 -2.49 22.46 47.44
CA SER A 332 -2.23 22.08 48.84
C SER A 332 -0.90 22.63 49.38
N THR A 333 0.08 22.93 48.52
CA THR A 333 1.34 23.59 48.93
C THR A 333 1.18 25.11 49.09
N TYR A 334 0.23 25.75 48.40
CA TYR A 334 -0.08 27.18 48.61
C TYR A 334 -0.92 27.45 49.88
N GLN A 335 -1.72 26.50 50.35
CA GLN A 335 -2.54 26.65 51.57
C GLN A 335 -1.77 26.41 52.89
N MET A 336 -0.49 26.02 52.84
CA MET A 336 0.37 25.87 54.04
C MET A 336 1.39 27.02 54.23
N LYS A 337 1.33 28.09 53.43
CA LYS A 337 2.30 29.20 53.50
C LYS A 337 1.71 30.61 53.61
N THR A 338 0.42 30.72 53.91
CA THR A 338 -0.28 31.95 54.31
C THR A 338 -1.28 31.60 55.37
#